data_AF-A0AAN4QFI2-F1
#
_entry.id   AF-A0AAN4QFI2-F1
#
_cell.length_a   1.000
_cell.length_b   1.000
_cell.length_c   1.000
_cell.angle_alpha   90.00
_cell.angle_beta   90.00
_cell.angle_gamma   90.00
#
_symmetry.space_group_name_H-M   'P 1'
#
loop_
_entity.id
_entity.type
_entity.pdbx_description
1 polymer ?
#
loop_
_entity_poly.entity_id
_entity_poly.type
_entity_poly.pdbx_seq_one_letter_code
_entity_poly.pdbx_strand_id
1 'polypeptide(L)'
;MLDSGEKITAHAIVRKIETLGAVSSLTRDTYRSDLIAQYQQLQVVRNQWVERAKKNSQKHLITTLAMKDERIADLERQVALLTASHKAIILAVGELGGLRAWQRFFPHYDEHTLMVLPDLEERKPGST
;
A
#
# COMPACT_ATOMS: atom_id res chain seq x y z
N MET A 1 -16.24 14.84 -12.04
CA MET A 1 -17.39 14.28 -11.31
C MET A 1 -16.96 13.75 -9.95
N LEU A 2 -15.88 12.95 -9.88
CA LEU A 2 -15.29 12.52 -8.61
C LEU A 2 -14.82 13.71 -7.76
N ASP A 3 -14.09 14.65 -8.34
CA ASP A 3 -13.59 15.84 -7.60
C ASP A 3 -14.70 16.82 -7.23
N SER A 4 -15.64 17.05 -8.17
CA SER A 4 -16.77 17.96 -8.00
C SER A 4 -17.88 17.40 -7.09
N GLY A 5 -17.80 16.15 -6.65
CA GLY A 5 -18.83 15.49 -5.83
C GLY A 5 -20.16 15.22 -6.55
N GLU A 6 -20.22 15.43 -7.86
CA GLU A 6 -21.40 15.20 -8.68
C GLU A 6 -21.65 13.70 -8.86
N LYS A 7 -22.89 13.23 -8.65
CA LYS A 7 -23.24 11.80 -8.75
C LYS A 7 -22.98 11.25 -10.16
N ILE A 8 -22.16 10.21 -10.23
CA ILE A 8 -21.86 9.51 -11.48
C ILE A 8 -23.11 8.74 -11.93
N THR A 9 -23.78 9.26 -12.95
CA THR A 9 -24.93 8.62 -13.59
C THR A 9 -24.78 8.73 -15.10
N ALA A 10 -25.37 7.81 -15.86
CA ALA A 10 -25.25 7.82 -17.32
C ALA A 10 -25.77 9.14 -17.94
N HIS A 11 -26.83 9.72 -17.37
CA HIS A 11 -27.34 11.04 -17.75
C HIS A 11 -26.34 12.18 -17.48
N ALA A 12 -25.70 12.16 -16.32
CA ALA A 12 -24.72 13.19 -15.97
C ALA A 12 -23.43 13.08 -16.81
N ILE A 13 -23.06 11.87 -17.24
CA ILE A 13 -21.95 11.64 -18.17
C ILE A 13 -22.27 12.21 -19.55
N VAL A 14 -23.45 11.90 -20.11
CA VAL A 14 -23.91 12.44 -21.41
C VAL A 14 -23.97 13.96 -21.38
N ARG A 15 -24.41 14.56 -20.26
CA ARG A 15 -24.43 16.03 -20.12
C ARG A 15 -23.02 16.65 -20.14
N LYS A 16 -21.99 15.93 -19.68
CA LYS A 16 -20.61 16.43 -19.63
C LYS A 16 -19.83 16.20 -20.93
N ILE A 17 -20.23 15.21 -21.71
CA ILE A 17 -19.53 14.82 -22.93
C ILE A 17 -20.54 14.96 -24.06
N GLU A 18 -20.57 16.14 -24.69
CA GLU A 18 -21.52 16.47 -25.75
C GLU A 18 -21.41 15.54 -26.98
N THR A 19 -20.27 14.87 -27.15
CA THR A 19 -20.04 13.89 -28.24
C THR A 19 -20.65 12.52 -27.95
N LEU A 20 -21.02 12.20 -26.72
CA LEU A 20 -21.75 10.99 -26.37
C LEU A 20 -23.24 11.27 -26.60
N GLY A 21 -23.77 10.85 -27.75
CA GLY A 21 -25.13 11.16 -28.17
C GLY A 21 -26.21 10.81 -27.12
N ALA A 22 -26.61 9.53 -27.04
CA ALA A 22 -27.73 9.11 -26.18
C ALA A 22 -27.25 8.28 -24.98
N VAL A 23 -27.99 8.36 -23.87
CA VAL A 23 -27.74 7.54 -22.67
C VAL A 23 -27.76 6.04 -22.98
N SER A 24 -28.60 5.62 -23.92
CA SER A 24 -28.67 4.24 -24.39
C SER A 24 -27.34 3.74 -24.97
N SER A 25 -26.50 4.61 -25.54
CA SER A 25 -25.17 4.24 -26.05
C SER A 25 -24.18 3.89 -24.94
N LEU A 26 -24.42 4.36 -23.71
CA LEU A 26 -23.61 4.04 -22.53
C LEU A 26 -24.13 2.81 -21.81
N THR A 27 -25.45 2.63 -21.74
CA THR A 27 -26.07 1.54 -20.97
C THR A 27 -26.25 0.26 -21.76
N ARG A 28 -26.17 0.30 -23.10
CA ARG A 28 -26.33 -0.87 -23.98
C ARG A 28 -25.00 -1.52 -24.36
N ASP A 29 -23.91 -0.76 -24.29
CA ASP A 29 -22.54 -1.26 -24.43
C ASP A 29 -22.06 -1.78 -23.07
N THR A 30 -21.83 -3.09 -22.99
CA THR A 30 -21.46 -3.78 -21.75
C THR A 30 -20.17 -3.24 -21.14
N TYR A 31 -19.18 -2.92 -21.97
CA TYR A 31 -17.91 -2.38 -21.50
C TYR A 31 -18.11 -1.02 -20.81
N ARG A 32 -18.91 -0.15 -21.43
CA ARG A 32 -19.18 1.19 -20.90
C ARG A 32 -20.06 1.15 -19.66
N SER A 33 -21.07 0.27 -19.61
CA SER A 33 -21.90 0.11 -18.43
C SER A 33 -21.11 -0.40 -17.24
N ASP A 34 -20.20 -1.35 -17.45
CA ASP A 34 -19.36 -1.91 -16.39
C ASP A 34 -18.39 -0.86 -15.84
N LEU A 35 -17.81 -0.04 -16.72
CA LEU A 35 -16.94 1.05 -16.31
C LEU A 35 -17.69 2.07 -15.44
N ILE A 36 -18.92 2.43 -15.83
CA ILE A 36 -19.77 3.33 -15.02
C ILE A 36 -20.06 2.72 -13.66
N ALA A 37 -20.40 1.42 -13.59
CA ALA A 37 -20.67 0.73 -12.35
C ALA A 37 -19.43 0.71 -11.43
N GLN A 38 -18.24 0.45 -11.98
CA GLN A 38 -16.98 0.48 -11.24
C GLN A 38 -16.73 1.87 -10.62
N TYR A 39 -16.87 2.93 -11.42
CA TYR A 39 -16.65 4.29 -10.91
C TYR A 39 -17.73 4.75 -9.93
N GLN A 40 -18.96 4.27 -10.06
CA GLN A 40 -20.01 4.48 -9.05
C GLN A 40 -19.63 3.84 -7.71
N GLN A 41 -19.09 2.62 -7.71
CA GLN A 41 -18.61 1.99 -6.49
C GLN A 41 -17.47 2.78 -5.84
N LEU A 42 -16.49 3.22 -6.63
CA LEU A 42 -15.40 4.07 -6.15
C LEU A 42 -15.93 5.38 -5.54
N GLN A 43 -16.96 5.99 -6.14
CA GLN A 43 -17.59 7.18 -5.60
C GLN A 43 -18.27 6.93 -4.24
N VAL A 44 -18.92 5.78 -4.05
CA VAL A 44 -19.52 5.42 -2.76
C VAL A 44 -18.44 5.30 -1.69
N VAL A 45 -17.36 4.58 -1.97
CA VAL A 45 -16.24 4.42 -1.03
C VAL A 45 -15.65 5.79 -0.68
N ARG A 46 -15.34 6.61 -1.68
CA ARG A 46 -14.82 7.97 -1.48
C ARG A 46 -15.76 8.83 -0.63
N ASN A 47 -17.06 8.79 -0.89
CA ASN A 47 -18.03 9.56 -0.12
C ASN A 47 -18.12 9.09 1.33
N GLN A 48 -18.01 7.78 1.60
CA GLN A 48 -17.91 7.28 2.97
C GLN A 48 -16.67 7.82 3.68
N TRP A 49 -15.53 7.87 3.00
CA TRP A 49 -14.30 8.47 3.55
C TRP A 49 -14.47 9.96 3.81
N VAL A 50 -15.06 10.72 2.88
CA VAL A 50 -15.33 12.14 3.05
C VAL A 50 -16.30 12.40 4.21
N GLU A 51 -17.36 11.60 4.35
CA GLU A 51 -18.30 11.74 5.47
C GLU A 51 -17.66 11.39 6.82
N ARG A 52 -16.82 10.34 6.88
CA ARG A 52 -15.99 10.08 8.06
C ARG A 52 -15.05 11.24 8.36
N ALA A 53 -14.45 11.82 7.32
CA ALA A 53 -13.56 12.95 7.42
C ALA A 53 -14.26 14.27 7.76
N LYS A 54 -15.56 14.39 7.49
CA LYS A 54 -16.37 15.54 7.89
C LYS A 54 -16.84 15.42 9.34
N LYS A 55 -17.15 14.20 9.79
CA LYS A 55 -17.56 13.90 11.17
C LYS A 55 -16.42 14.05 12.16
N ASN A 56 -15.21 13.66 11.77
CA ASN A 56 -14.00 13.95 12.54
C ASN A 56 -13.54 15.36 12.17
N SER A 57 -13.37 16.27 13.13
CA SER A 57 -12.83 17.60 12.81
C SER A 57 -11.52 17.44 12.00
N GLN A 58 -11.32 18.28 10.97
CA GLN A 58 -10.12 18.22 10.12
C GLN A 58 -8.82 18.22 10.96
N LYS A 59 -8.82 18.94 12.09
CA LYS A 59 -7.74 18.95 13.08
C LYS A 59 -7.51 17.57 13.69
N HIS A 60 -8.56 16.86 14.09
CA HIS A 60 -8.46 15.52 14.67
C HIS A 60 -7.95 14.48 13.66
N LEU A 61 -8.30 14.61 12.37
CA LEU A 61 -7.78 13.75 11.32
C LEU A 61 -6.29 13.97 11.09
N ILE A 62 -5.84 15.22 11.00
CA ILE A 62 -4.42 15.55 10.82
C ILE A 62 -3.61 14.99 12.00
N THR A 63 -4.10 15.16 13.24
CA THR A 63 -3.45 14.59 14.42
C THR A 63 -3.42 13.07 14.37
N THR A 64 -4.53 12.42 14.01
CA THR A 64 -4.60 10.95 13.95
C THR A 64 -3.72 10.38 12.83
N LEU A 65 -3.61 11.09 11.71
CA LEU A 65 -2.73 10.73 10.60
C LEU A 65 -1.26 10.82 11.05
N ALA A 66 -0.86 11.94 11.65
CA ALA A 66 0.50 12.11 12.18
C ALA A 66 0.86 11.02 13.21
N MET A 67 -0.06 10.69 14.12
CA MET A 67 0.15 9.59 15.09
C MET A 67 0.30 8.22 14.42
N LYS A 68 -0.45 7.98 13.32
CA LYS A 68 -0.33 6.73 12.56
C LYS A 68 0.99 6.66 11.81
N ASP A 69 1.43 7.76 11.20
CA ASP A 69 2.71 7.83 10.50
C ASP A 69 3.88 7.61 11.45
N GLU A 70 3.84 8.20 12.65
CA GLU A 70 4.82 7.95 13.70
C GLU A 70 4.85 6.47 14.12
N ARG A 71 3.67 5.86 14.27
CA ARG A 71 3.58 4.43 14.60
C ARG A 71 4.11 3.54 13.49
N ILE A 72 3.89 3.89 12.23
CA ILE A 72 4.45 3.17 11.08
C ILE A 72 5.98 3.25 11.12
N ALA A 73 6.55 4.45 11.28
CA ALA A 73 7.99 4.62 11.35
C ALA A 73 8.63 3.85 12.52
N ASP A 74 7.96 3.79 13.68
CA ASP A 74 8.39 3.00 14.83
C ASP A 74 8.38 1.49 14.54
N LEU A 75 7.31 0.99 13.91
CA LEU A 75 7.20 -0.42 13.53
C LEU A 75 8.24 -0.81 12.48
N GLU A 76 8.46 0.04 11.47
CA GLU A 76 9.49 -0.17 10.45
C GLU A 76 10.88 -0.26 11.07
N ARG A 77 11.19 0.64 12.02
CA ARG A 77 12.46 0.61 12.77
C ARG A 77 12.61 -0.69 13.59
N GLN A 78 11.54 -1.17 14.23
CA GLN A 78 11.58 -2.43 14.98
C GLN A 78 11.81 -3.63 14.07
N VAL A 79 11.15 -3.69 12.91
CA VAL A 79 11.35 -4.75 11.92
C VAL A 79 12.78 -4.73 11.38
N ALA A 80 13.32 -3.55 11.08
CA ALA A 80 14.70 -3.41 10.63
C ALA A 80 15.70 -3.90 11.69
N LEU A 81 15.53 -3.49 12.96
CA LEU A 81 16.36 -3.94 14.08
C LEU A 81 16.29 -5.46 14.25
N LEU A 82 15.08 -6.03 14.25
CA LEU A 82 14.88 -7.46 14.41
C LEU A 82 15.51 -8.26 13.26
N THR A 83 15.36 -7.76 12.03
CA THR A 83 15.97 -8.37 10.85
C THR A 83 17.49 -8.33 10.94
N ALA A 84 18.07 -7.20 11.33
CA ALA A 84 19.52 -7.07 11.52
C ALA A 84 20.04 -8.02 12.62
N SER A 85 19.34 -8.09 13.75
CA SER A 85 19.65 -9.01 14.84
C SER A 85 19.63 -10.47 14.40
N HIS A 86 18.56 -10.90 13.72
CA HIS A 86 18.45 -12.26 13.20
C HIS A 86 19.56 -12.58 12.19
N LYS A 87 19.90 -11.65 11.30
CA LYS A 87 21.01 -11.82 10.35
C LYS A 87 22.35 -11.99 11.07
N ALA A 88 22.63 -11.15 12.06
CA ALA A 88 23.86 -11.26 12.85
C ALA A 88 23.97 -12.60 13.58
N ILE A 89 22.86 -13.09 14.14
CA ILE A 89 22.80 -14.40 14.80
C ILE A 89 23.07 -15.53 13.79
N ILE A 90 22.45 -15.48 12.61
CA ILE A 90 22.66 -16.49 11.56
C ILE A 90 24.13 -16.50 11.12
N LEU A 91 24.74 -15.33 10.91
CA LEU A 91 26.16 -15.22 10.54
C LEU A 91 27.07 -15.78 11.65
N ALA A 92 26.84 -15.41 12.91
CA ALA A 92 27.62 -15.93 14.03
C ALA A 92 27.52 -17.46 14.17
N VAL A 93 26.33 -18.04 13.96
CA VAL A 93 26.14 -19.50 13.95
C VAL A 93 26.82 -20.15 12.75
N GLY A 94 26.82 -19.48 11.60
CA GLY A 94 27.54 -19.91 10.39
C GLY A 94 29.06 -19.97 10.61
N GLU A 95 29.65 -18.91 11.16
CA GLU A 95 31.08 -18.81 11.48
C GLU A 95 31.54 -19.87 12.50
N LEU A 96 30.68 -20.22 13.45
CA LEU A 96 30.94 -21.28 14.44
C LEU A 96 30.79 -22.71 13.87
N GLY A 97 30.61 -22.86 12.54
CA GLY A 97 30.46 -24.16 11.88
C GLY A 97 29.08 -24.81 12.06
N GLY A 98 28.09 -24.05 12.57
CA GLY A 98 26.72 -24.49 12.81
C GLY A 98 25.84 -24.57 11.56
N LEU A 99 26.37 -24.24 10.38
CA LEU A 99 25.61 -24.18 9.12
C LEU A 99 24.89 -25.50 8.78
N ARG A 100 25.53 -26.65 9.05
CA ARG A 100 24.93 -27.99 8.84
C ARG A 100 23.76 -28.27 9.78
N ALA A 101 23.85 -27.81 11.03
CA ALA A 101 22.74 -27.92 11.98
C ALA A 101 21.60 -26.96 11.56
N TRP A 102 21.94 -25.77 11.09
CA TRP A 102 20.98 -24.78 10.62
C TRP A 102 20.19 -25.26 9.38
N GLN A 103 20.86 -25.85 8.39
CA GLN A 103 20.22 -26.49 7.22
C GLN A 103 19.23 -27.61 7.63
N ARG A 104 19.50 -28.32 8.73
CA ARG A 104 18.59 -29.35 9.26
C ARG A 104 17.30 -28.77 9.86
N PHE A 105 17.37 -27.58 10.47
CA PHE A 105 16.20 -26.89 11.02
C PHE A 105 15.46 -26.02 9.99
N PHE A 106 16.16 -25.53 8.97
CA PHE A 106 15.63 -24.63 7.93
C PHE A 106 15.88 -25.18 6.52
N PRO A 107 15.27 -26.33 6.16
CA PRO A 107 15.56 -27.02 4.90
C PRO A 107 15.12 -26.27 3.63
N HIS A 108 14.34 -25.20 3.74
CA HIS A 108 13.89 -24.38 2.62
C HIS A 108 14.82 -23.19 2.32
N TYR A 109 15.83 -22.95 3.17
CA TYR A 109 16.80 -21.87 3.00
C TYR A 109 18.13 -22.48 2.57
N ASP A 110 18.38 -22.48 1.26
CA ASP A 110 19.61 -23.01 0.67
C ASP A 110 20.85 -22.18 1.06
N GLU A 111 22.02 -22.82 1.01
CA GLU A 111 23.34 -22.24 1.28
C GLU A 111 23.62 -20.97 0.45
N HIS A 112 23.09 -20.93 -0.78
CA HIS A 112 23.19 -19.76 -1.67
C HIS A 112 22.36 -18.55 -1.18
N THR A 113 21.33 -18.76 -0.37
CA THR A 113 20.53 -17.68 0.23
C THR A 113 21.23 -17.05 1.43
N LEU A 114 22.08 -17.83 2.11
CA LEU A 114 22.90 -17.38 3.24
C LEU A 114 24.14 -16.60 2.78
N MET A 115 24.71 -16.93 1.61
CA MET A 115 25.84 -16.20 1.00
C MET A 115 25.45 -14.86 0.37
N VAL A 116 24.16 -14.61 0.10
CA VAL A 116 23.66 -13.34 -0.47
C VAL A 116 23.14 -12.41 0.64
N LEU A 117 23.82 -12.40 1.79
CA LEU A 117 23.70 -11.31 2.76
C LEU A 117 24.63 -10.20 2.26
N PRO A 118 24.11 -9.06 1.75
CA PRO A 118 24.97 -7.99 1.26
C PRO A 118 25.88 -7.55 2.40
N ASP A 119 27.17 -7.39 2.08
CA ASP A 119 28.14 -6.75 2.96
C ASP A 119 27.51 -5.50 3.56
N LEU A 120 27.63 -5.38 4.88
CA LEU A 120 27.13 -4.27 5.67
C LEU A 120 27.92 -3.00 5.32
N GLU A 121 27.69 -2.41 4.16
CA GLU A 121 27.92 -0.98 4.03
C GLU A 121 26.82 -0.27 4.82
N GLU A 122 27.19 0.12 6.03
CA GLU A 122 26.47 1.12 6.81
C GLU A 122 26.20 2.34 5.92
N ARG A 123 25.01 2.42 5.34
CA ARG A 123 24.54 3.65 4.72
C ARG A 123 24.35 4.67 5.84
N LYS A 124 25.39 5.46 6.11
CA LYS A 124 25.30 6.63 6.99
C LYS A 124 24.16 7.54 6.49
N PRO A 125 23.26 7.98 7.38
CA PRO A 125 22.22 8.93 6.99
C PRO A 125 22.86 10.30 6.80
N GLY A 126 22.83 10.81 5.57
CA GLY A 126 23.02 12.23 5.26
C GLY A 126 24.43 12.62 4.78
N SER A 127 24.53 12.90 3.48
CA SER A 127 25.53 13.78 2.90
C SER A 127 24.87 14.50 1.72
N THR A 128 24.28 15.66 2.05
CA THR A 128 23.82 16.77 1.18
C THR A 128 22.94 16.45 -0.02
#